data_AF-A0A1D8CZB6-F1
#
_entry.id   AF-A0A1D8CZB6-F1
#
_cell.length_a   1.000
_cell.length_b   1.000
_cell.length_c   1.000
_cell.angle_alpha   90.00
_cell.angle_beta   90.00
_cell.angle_gamma   90.00
#
_symmetry.space_group_name_H-M   'P 1'
#
loop_
_entity.id
_entity.type
_entity.pdbx_description
1 polymer ?
#
loop_
_entity_poly.entity_id
_entity_poly.type
_entity_poly.pdbx_seq_one_letter_code
_entity_poly.pdbx_strand_id
1 'polypeptide(L)'
;MIERELEDSRECYITPEGFRAVDTNFAPFEDILQRRPPIEITASLAAFRKDFPDPTRLTFVMMQFGNSKVHRSILGGIRSALEPHQYFALRADDKQYHDNLFLNILTYVYGCRFGIAVFERIESDTFNPNVSLEVGYLLGLDKPVCLLKDRTLKTLPTDLVGQLYKEFDPLNCDETIPSALWKWMEDKGIMIPRIQNIF
;
A
#
# COMPACT_ATOMS: atom_id res chain seq x y z
N MET A 1 13.01 51.77 22.01
CA MET A 1 12.08 50.82 21.39
C MET A 1 12.95 49.84 20.61
N ILE A 2 13.27 48.70 21.21
CA ILE A 2 14.07 47.63 20.62
C ILE A 2 13.26 46.37 20.88
N GLU A 3 12.58 45.87 19.86
CA GLU A 3 12.00 44.53 19.87
C GLU A 3 13.16 43.54 19.93
N ARG A 4 13.27 42.81 21.04
CA ARG A 4 14.13 41.63 21.13
C ARG A 4 13.33 40.44 20.65
N GLU A 5 13.88 39.78 19.63
CA GLU A 5 13.46 38.48 19.13
C GLU A 5 13.31 37.50 20.31
N LEU A 6 12.16 36.81 20.37
CA LEU A 6 11.92 35.71 21.28
C LEU A 6 12.72 34.50 20.78
N GLU A 7 13.87 34.25 21.42
CA GLU A 7 14.63 33.01 21.29
C GLU A 7 13.75 31.80 21.63
N ASP A 8 13.57 30.95 20.62
CA ASP A 8 12.97 29.61 20.68
C ASP A 8 13.82 28.67 21.56
N SER A 9 13.63 28.77 22.88
CA SER A 9 14.35 27.99 23.89
C SER A 9 13.72 26.60 24.04
N ARG A 10 14.13 25.67 23.17
CA ARG A 10 13.80 24.23 23.22
C ARG A 10 14.63 23.51 24.28
N GLU A 11 14.39 23.78 25.56
CA GLU A 11 15.11 23.10 26.66
C GLU A 11 14.19 22.17 27.47
N CYS A 12 14.61 20.91 27.62
CA CYS A 12 14.00 19.94 28.54
C CYS A 12 14.57 20.13 29.95
N TYR A 13 13.72 20.11 30.98
CA TYR A 13 14.16 20.13 32.37
C TYR A 13 13.66 18.93 33.17
N ILE A 14 14.52 18.49 34.08
CA ILE A 14 14.26 17.39 35.03
C ILE A 14 13.46 17.96 36.19
N THR A 15 12.32 17.35 36.49
CA THR A 15 11.50 17.63 37.68
C THR A 15 11.59 16.47 38.68
N PRO A 16 11.18 16.68 39.94
CA PRO A 16 11.13 15.61 40.94
C PRO A 16 10.21 14.43 40.56
N GLU A 17 9.25 14.64 39.65
CA GLU A 17 8.35 13.59 39.14
C GLU A 17 8.81 12.95 37.81
N GLY A 18 9.92 13.41 37.20
CA GLY A 18 10.43 12.89 35.93
C GLY A 18 10.96 13.96 34.98
N PHE A 19 10.80 13.75 33.67
CA PHE A 19 11.14 14.75 32.65
C PHE A 19 9.86 15.44 32.17
N ARG A 20 9.86 16.78 32.07
CA ARG A 20 8.75 17.53 31.48
C ARG A 20 9.18 18.14 30.16
N ALA A 21 8.73 17.54 29.05
CA ALA A 21 8.81 18.17 27.73
C ALA A 21 7.81 19.33 27.66
N VAL A 22 8.22 20.47 27.10
CA VAL A 22 7.41 21.70 27.07
C VAL A 22 6.55 21.81 25.81
N ASP A 23 6.56 20.82 24.91
CA ASP A 23 5.53 20.72 23.89
C ASP A 23 4.27 20.11 24.51
N THR A 24 3.53 20.91 25.28
CA THR A 24 2.14 20.56 25.66
C THR A 24 1.22 20.40 24.43
N ASN A 25 1.72 20.70 23.23
CA ASN A 25 1.10 20.41 21.93
C ASN A 25 1.60 19.10 21.29
N PHE A 26 2.40 18.28 21.98
CA PHE A 26 2.65 16.91 21.56
C PHE A 26 1.37 16.11 21.74
N ALA A 27 0.52 16.15 20.71
CA ALA A 27 -0.60 15.26 20.53
C ALA A 27 -0.16 14.18 19.53
N PRO A 28 0.69 13.20 19.95
CA PRO A 28 1.24 12.21 19.03
C PRO A 28 0.15 11.40 18.34
N PHE A 29 -1.05 11.36 18.94
CA PHE A 29 -2.20 10.64 18.42
C PHE A 29 -3.05 11.47 17.45
N GLU A 30 -3.02 12.81 17.47
CA GLU A 30 -3.85 13.60 16.55
C GLU A 30 -3.38 13.47 15.10
N ASP A 31 -2.08 13.52 14.83
CA ASP A 31 -1.56 13.34 13.47
C ASP A 31 -1.70 11.89 12.98
N ILE A 32 -1.61 10.90 13.88
CA ILE A 32 -1.84 9.47 13.56
C ILE A 32 -3.30 9.25 13.10
N LEU A 33 -4.27 9.90 13.74
CA LEU A 33 -5.68 9.76 13.40
C LEU A 33 -6.05 10.47 12.09
N GLN A 34 -5.30 11.49 11.67
CA GLN A 34 -5.61 12.28 10.48
C GLN A 34 -5.10 11.66 9.16
N ARG A 35 -4.43 10.50 9.20
CA ARG A 35 -3.90 9.77 8.03
C ARG A 35 -3.11 10.67 7.06
N ARG A 36 -2.45 11.70 7.58
CA ARG A 36 -1.73 12.67 6.76
C ARG A 36 -0.56 11.97 6.06
N PRO A 37 -0.32 12.24 4.77
CA PRO A 37 0.92 11.84 4.12
C PRO A 37 2.12 12.45 4.86
N PRO A 38 3.24 11.71 5.01
CA PRO A 38 4.49 12.26 5.50
C PRO A 38 4.93 13.44 4.63
N ILE A 39 5.54 14.45 5.25
CA ILE A 39 5.92 15.68 4.54
C ILE A 39 6.92 15.39 3.41
N GLU A 40 7.77 14.38 3.60
CA GLU A 40 8.80 13.91 2.68
C GLU A 40 8.22 13.50 1.32
N ILE A 41 6.97 13.01 1.28
CA ILE A 41 6.33 12.57 0.03
C ILE A 41 5.41 13.63 -0.58
N THR A 42 5.37 14.86 -0.06
CA THR A 42 4.44 15.89 -0.54
C THR A 42 4.62 16.17 -2.04
N ALA A 43 5.87 16.35 -2.47
CA ALA A 43 6.19 16.66 -3.87
C ALA A 43 5.93 15.47 -4.79
N SER A 44 6.36 14.27 -4.39
CA SER A 44 6.17 13.04 -5.17
C SER A 44 4.69 12.66 -5.28
N LEU A 45 3.91 12.81 -4.20
CA LEU A 45 2.47 12.59 -4.19
C LEU A 45 1.72 13.62 -5.04
N ALA A 46 2.15 14.88 -5.05
CA ALA A 46 1.59 15.88 -5.94
C ALA A 46 1.84 15.54 -7.42
N ALA A 47 3.04 15.06 -7.76
CA ALA A 47 3.35 14.57 -9.12
C ALA A 47 2.51 13.34 -9.47
N PHE A 48 2.41 12.36 -8.57
CA PHE A 48 1.58 11.16 -8.75
C PHE A 48 0.12 11.52 -9.04
N ARG A 49 -0.46 12.49 -8.31
CA ARG A 49 -1.85 12.94 -8.51
C ARG A 49 -2.08 13.69 -9.82
N LYS A 50 -1.03 14.23 -10.45
CA LYS A 50 -1.15 14.81 -11.80
C LYS A 50 -1.31 13.72 -12.85
N ASP A 51 -0.61 12.61 -12.70
CA ASP A 51 -0.72 11.46 -13.61
C ASP A 51 -1.99 10.64 -13.35
N PHE A 52 -2.38 10.53 -12.07
CA PHE A 52 -3.54 9.76 -11.62
C PHE A 52 -4.49 10.64 -10.78
N PRO A 53 -5.39 11.40 -11.43
CA PRO A 53 -6.23 12.40 -10.74
C PRO A 53 -7.38 11.79 -9.93
N ASP A 54 -7.84 10.57 -10.24
CA ASP A 54 -8.88 9.86 -9.47
C ASP A 54 -8.27 8.78 -8.58
N PRO A 55 -7.94 9.09 -7.31
CA PRO A 55 -7.36 8.11 -6.38
C PRO A 55 -8.34 7.00 -6.01
N THR A 56 -9.65 7.18 -6.22
CA THR A 56 -10.67 6.20 -5.83
C THR A 56 -10.67 4.94 -6.72
N ARG A 57 -9.92 4.98 -7.82
CA ARG A 57 -9.78 3.93 -8.83
C ARG A 57 -8.40 3.29 -8.85
N LEU A 58 -7.50 3.70 -7.96
CA LEU A 58 -6.10 3.24 -8.00
C LEU A 58 -5.88 2.11 -6.99
N THR A 59 -5.15 1.09 -7.44
CA THR A 59 -4.78 -0.08 -6.65
C THR A 59 -3.27 -0.21 -6.61
N PHE A 60 -2.70 -0.34 -5.42
CA PHE A 60 -1.26 -0.58 -5.26
C PHE A 60 -0.98 -2.08 -5.26
N VAL A 61 -0.10 -2.55 -6.15
CA VAL A 61 0.32 -3.94 -6.25
C VAL A 61 1.69 -4.10 -5.61
N MET A 62 1.73 -4.88 -4.54
CA MET A 62 2.92 -5.25 -3.79
C MET A 62 3.31 -6.67 -4.18
N MET A 63 4.47 -6.83 -4.81
CA MET A 63 4.99 -8.13 -5.22
C MET A 63 6.51 -8.05 -5.35
N GLN A 64 7.18 -9.21 -5.34
CA GLN A 64 8.61 -9.23 -5.64
C GLN A 64 8.89 -8.63 -7.02
N PHE A 65 9.90 -7.74 -7.08
CA PHE A 65 10.43 -7.28 -8.34
C PHE A 65 11.13 -8.43 -9.04
N GLY A 66 10.59 -8.83 -10.17
CA GLY A 66 11.13 -9.92 -10.97
C GLY A 66 10.76 -9.75 -12.44
N ASN A 67 11.66 -10.17 -13.32
CA ASN A 67 11.47 -10.13 -14.77
C ASN A 67 11.11 -11.51 -15.33
N SER A 68 10.73 -12.46 -14.48
CA SER A 68 10.28 -13.78 -14.92
C SER A 68 8.95 -13.68 -15.69
N LYS A 69 8.67 -14.66 -16.56
CA LYS A 69 7.38 -14.76 -17.27
C LYS A 69 6.21 -14.86 -16.30
N VAL A 70 6.41 -15.54 -15.18
CA VAL A 70 5.38 -15.74 -14.14
C VAL A 70 5.06 -14.42 -13.44
N HIS A 71 6.06 -13.62 -13.06
CA HIS A 71 5.81 -12.29 -12.46
C HIS A 71 4.99 -11.37 -13.38
N ARG A 72 5.27 -11.38 -14.68
CA ARG A 72 4.48 -10.65 -15.68
C ARG A 72 3.06 -11.19 -15.80
N SER A 73 2.88 -12.51 -15.76
CA SER A 73 1.57 -13.15 -15.84
C SER A 73 0.71 -12.84 -14.61
N ILE A 74 1.29 -12.81 -13.41
CA ILE A 74 0.60 -12.40 -12.19
C ILE A 74 0.12 -10.94 -12.31
N LEU A 75 1.02 -10.02 -12.66
CA LEU A 75 0.66 -8.61 -12.81
C LEU A 75 -0.38 -8.39 -13.92
N GLY A 76 -0.25 -9.11 -15.03
CA GLY A 76 -1.22 -9.13 -16.12
C GLY A 76 -2.60 -9.59 -15.66
N GLY A 77 -2.66 -10.74 -14.98
CA GLY A 77 -3.90 -11.28 -14.42
C GLY A 77 -4.58 -10.34 -13.43
N ILE A 78 -3.80 -9.66 -12.57
CA ILE A 78 -4.33 -8.63 -11.67
C ILE A 78 -4.91 -7.45 -12.46
N ARG A 79 -4.18 -6.90 -13.44
CA ARG A 79 -4.64 -5.78 -14.26
C ARG A 79 -5.91 -6.13 -15.03
N SER A 80 -5.95 -7.29 -15.68
CA SER A 80 -7.12 -7.78 -16.42
C SER A 80 -8.32 -8.09 -15.52
N ALA A 81 -8.09 -8.53 -14.27
CA ALA A 81 -9.18 -8.72 -13.31
C ALA A 81 -9.81 -7.38 -12.88
N LEU A 82 -9.00 -6.32 -12.77
CA LEU A 82 -9.44 -5.01 -12.27
C LEU A 82 -10.07 -4.11 -13.34
N GLU A 83 -9.65 -4.26 -14.60
CA GLU A 83 -10.09 -3.42 -15.72
C GLU A 83 -11.62 -3.38 -15.90
N PRO A 84 -12.38 -4.51 -15.87
CA PRO A 84 -13.85 -4.48 -15.97
C PRO A 84 -14.54 -3.72 -14.83
N HIS A 85 -13.84 -3.49 -13.73
CA HIS A 85 -14.30 -2.75 -12.56
C HIS A 85 -13.70 -1.34 -12.49
N GLN A 86 -13.06 -0.88 -13.58
CA GLN A 86 -12.49 0.45 -13.74
C GLN A 86 -11.42 0.79 -12.68
N TYR A 87 -10.69 -0.22 -12.20
CA TYR A 87 -9.56 -0.03 -11.32
C TYR A 87 -8.24 -0.14 -12.09
N PHE A 88 -7.27 0.70 -11.73
CA PHE A 88 -5.93 0.72 -12.31
C PHE A 88 -4.93 0.16 -11.29
N ALA A 89 -4.27 -0.95 -11.65
CA ALA A 89 -3.23 -1.57 -10.84
C ALA A 89 -1.85 -0.98 -11.15
N LEU A 90 -1.23 -0.41 -10.11
CA LEU A 90 0.05 0.28 -10.15
C LEU A 90 1.09 -0.39 -9.24
N ARG A 91 2.32 -0.49 -9.73
CA ARG A 91 3.49 -0.91 -8.94
C ARG A 91 4.44 0.25 -8.71
N ALA A 92 5.24 0.14 -7.64
CA ALA A 92 6.22 1.16 -7.28
C ALA A 92 7.30 1.38 -8.36
N ASP A 93 7.56 0.38 -9.22
CA ASP A 93 8.50 0.46 -10.33
C ASP A 93 7.87 0.86 -11.68
N ASP A 94 6.55 1.12 -11.74
CA ASP A 94 5.92 1.64 -12.96
C ASP A 94 6.43 3.07 -13.28
N LYS A 95 6.66 3.89 -12.25
CA LYS A 95 7.24 5.23 -12.38
C LYS A 95 7.92 5.66 -11.08
N GLN A 96 9.15 6.17 -11.20
CA GLN A 96 9.87 6.76 -10.07
C GLN A 96 9.41 8.20 -9.85
N TYR A 97 8.72 8.46 -8.74
CA TYR A 97 8.33 9.81 -8.30
C TYR A 97 9.26 10.38 -7.22
N HIS A 98 10.10 9.54 -6.64
CA HIS A 98 11.02 9.90 -5.57
C HIS A 98 12.32 9.07 -5.67
N ASP A 99 13.47 9.66 -5.35
CA ASP A 99 14.79 9.00 -5.49
C ASP A 99 15.06 7.94 -4.41
N ASN A 100 14.56 8.18 -3.20
CA ASN A 100 14.52 7.15 -2.16
C ASN A 100 13.40 6.12 -2.47
N LEU A 101 13.78 4.84 -2.55
CA LEU A 101 12.86 3.73 -2.86
C LEU A 101 11.69 3.63 -1.88
N PHE A 102 11.94 3.75 -0.58
CA PHE A 102 10.88 3.67 0.43
C PHE A 102 9.91 4.84 0.32
N LEU A 103 10.40 6.07 0.12
CA LEU A 103 9.55 7.23 -0.10
C LEU A 103 8.77 7.15 -1.43
N ASN A 104 9.33 6.50 -2.45
CA ASN A 104 8.61 6.19 -3.68
C ASN A 104 7.47 5.20 -3.38
N ILE A 105 7.73 4.11 -2.67
CA ILE A 105 6.68 3.16 -2.22
C ILE A 105 5.60 3.89 -1.42
N LEU A 106 5.96 4.75 -0.47
CA LEU A 106 4.98 5.54 0.29
C LEU A 106 4.13 6.43 -0.61
N THR A 107 4.68 6.96 -1.70
CA THR A 107 3.91 7.72 -2.69
C THR A 107 2.76 6.88 -3.26
N TYR A 108 3.00 5.61 -3.60
CA TYR A 108 1.96 4.68 -4.06
C TYR A 108 1.01 4.24 -2.94
N VAL A 109 1.54 3.97 -1.75
CA VAL A 109 0.74 3.61 -0.56
C VAL A 109 -0.28 4.69 -0.25
N TYR A 110 0.11 5.98 -0.27
CA TYR A 110 -0.80 7.10 -0.02
C TYR A 110 -1.66 7.45 -1.24
N GLY A 111 -1.14 7.26 -2.46
CA GLY A 111 -1.83 7.56 -3.71
C GLY A 111 -2.95 6.60 -4.07
N CYS A 112 -2.84 5.32 -3.69
CA CYS A 112 -3.82 4.29 -4.04
C CYS A 112 -4.93 4.12 -2.98
N ARG A 113 -6.10 3.65 -3.41
CA ARG A 113 -7.26 3.38 -2.54
C ARG A 113 -7.08 2.14 -1.67
N PHE A 114 -6.58 1.07 -2.25
CA PHE A 114 -6.36 -0.22 -1.60
C PHE A 114 -5.14 -0.94 -2.17
N GLY A 115 -4.72 -2.01 -1.51
CA GLY A 115 -3.58 -2.82 -1.92
C GLY A 115 -3.92 -4.24 -2.35
N ILE A 116 -3.11 -4.81 -3.23
CA ILE A 116 -3.06 -6.24 -3.54
C ILE A 116 -1.63 -6.69 -3.27
N ALA A 117 -1.45 -7.57 -2.28
CA ALA A 117 -0.17 -8.15 -1.93
C ALA A 117 -0.08 -9.57 -2.45
N VAL A 118 0.97 -9.85 -3.23
CA VAL A 118 1.24 -11.16 -3.80
C VAL A 118 2.33 -11.84 -2.99
N PHE A 119 1.99 -12.98 -2.40
CA PHE A 119 2.92 -13.90 -1.77
C PHE A 119 3.14 -15.08 -2.71
N GLU A 120 4.36 -15.22 -3.21
CA GLU A 120 4.77 -16.27 -4.15
C GLU A 120 6.13 -16.85 -3.76
N ARG A 121 6.54 -17.94 -4.44
CA ARG A 121 7.84 -18.60 -4.25
C ARG A 121 8.55 -18.96 -5.55
N ILE A 122 8.46 -18.09 -6.54
CA ILE A 122 8.96 -18.29 -7.91
C ILE A 122 10.49 -18.27 -7.93
N GLU A 123 11.09 -17.24 -7.31
CA GLU A 123 12.54 -17.05 -7.29
C GLU A 123 13.18 -17.40 -5.94
N SER A 124 12.40 -17.45 -4.87
CA SER A 124 12.87 -17.81 -3.53
C SER A 124 11.84 -18.66 -2.80
N ASP A 125 12.32 -19.55 -1.94
CA ASP A 125 11.47 -20.32 -1.00
C ASP A 125 11.04 -19.49 0.21
N THR A 126 11.57 -18.27 0.35
CA THR A 126 11.21 -17.31 1.39
C THR A 126 10.35 -16.20 0.82
N PHE A 127 9.36 -15.74 1.59
CA PHE A 127 8.57 -14.56 1.23
C PHE A 127 9.42 -13.29 1.17
N ASN A 128 9.02 -12.35 0.31
CA ASN A 128 9.68 -11.06 0.22
C ASN A 128 9.33 -10.19 1.45
N PRO A 129 10.31 -9.82 2.30
CA PRO A 129 10.04 -9.05 3.51
C PRO A 129 9.47 -7.65 3.23
N ASN A 130 9.77 -7.07 2.06
CA ASN A 130 9.24 -5.76 1.69
C ASN A 130 7.73 -5.80 1.48
N VAL A 131 7.20 -6.89 0.94
CA VAL A 131 5.74 -7.06 0.77
C VAL A 131 5.04 -7.04 2.12
N SER A 132 5.59 -7.72 3.13
CA SER A 132 5.05 -7.70 4.50
C SER A 132 5.09 -6.31 5.13
N LEU A 133 6.16 -5.54 4.91
CA LEU A 133 6.27 -4.16 5.38
C LEU A 133 5.19 -3.26 4.75
N GLU A 134 5.02 -3.35 3.43
CA GLU A 134 4.02 -2.56 2.68
C GLU A 134 2.59 -2.91 3.11
N VAL A 135 2.30 -4.20 3.32
CA VAL A 135 1.02 -4.66 3.89
C VAL A 135 0.79 -4.05 5.27
N GLY A 136 1.79 -4.13 6.16
CA GLY A 136 1.70 -3.55 7.50
C GLY A 136 1.39 -2.05 7.47
N TYR A 137 2.01 -1.32 6.53
CA TYR A 137 1.77 0.12 6.36
C TYR A 137 0.34 0.41 5.90
N LEU A 138 -0.19 -0.34 4.94
CA LEU A 138 -1.59 -0.20 4.48
C LEU A 138 -2.59 -0.52 5.60
N LEU A 139 -2.33 -1.57 6.38
CA LEU A 139 -3.14 -1.92 7.54
C LEU A 139 -3.12 -0.82 8.61
N GLY A 140 -1.96 -0.22 8.87
CA GLY A 140 -1.83 0.93 9.77
C GLY A 140 -2.60 2.18 9.30
N LEU A 141 -2.79 2.32 7.99
CA LEU A 141 -3.63 3.37 7.38
C LEU A 141 -5.11 2.99 7.25
N ASP A 142 -5.50 1.80 7.73
CA ASP A 142 -6.85 1.24 7.59
C ASP A 142 -7.31 1.26 6.12
N LYS A 143 -6.39 0.86 5.22
CA LYS A 143 -6.69 0.64 3.81
C LYS A 143 -6.98 -0.85 3.58
N PRO A 144 -7.98 -1.21 2.76
CA PRO A 144 -8.22 -2.59 2.41
C PRO A 144 -7.00 -3.22 1.72
N VAL A 145 -6.69 -4.46 2.06
CA VAL A 145 -5.63 -5.23 1.40
C VAL A 145 -6.16 -6.60 1.00
N CYS A 146 -5.94 -6.98 -0.26
CA CYS A 146 -6.12 -8.35 -0.72
C CYS A 146 -4.79 -9.09 -0.58
N LEU A 147 -4.77 -10.20 0.17
CA LEU A 147 -3.62 -11.08 0.24
C LEU A 147 -3.83 -12.21 -0.78
N LEU A 148 -3.08 -12.17 -1.88
CA LEU A 148 -3.03 -13.23 -2.88
C LEU A 148 -1.87 -14.16 -2.56
N LYS A 149 -2.17 -15.43 -2.28
CA LYS A 149 -1.18 -16.46 -1.95
C LYS A 149 -1.07 -17.47 -3.08
N ASP A 150 0.15 -17.74 -3.53
CA ASP A 150 0.43 -18.90 -4.36
C ASP A 150 -0.02 -20.18 -3.62
N ARG A 151 -0.86 -20.99 -4.27
CA ARG A 151 -1.38 -22.26 -3.70
C ARG A 151 -0.28 -23.23 -3.25
N THR A 152 0.91 -23.13 -3.83
CA THR A 152 2.05 -24.00 -3.49
C THR A 152 2.79 -23.57 -2.22
N LEU A 153 2.48 -22.37 -1.70
CA LEU A 153 2.97 -21.91 -0.40
C LEU A 153 2.19 -22.60 0.73
N LYS A 154 2.92 -23.36 1.56
CA LYS A 154 2.36 -24.07 2.72
C LYS A 154 1.76 -23.12 3.74
N THR A 155 2.42 -22.00 4.01
CA THR A 155 2.02 -21.04 5.05
C THR A 155 2.37 -19.62 4.61
N LEU A 156 1.54 -18.64 5.01
CA LEU A 156 1.91 -17.23 5.01
C LEU A 156 2.88 -16.92 6.18
N PRO A 157 3.57 -15.76 6.17
CA PRO A 157 4.29 -15.28 7.35
C PRO A 157 3.41 -15.34 8.60
N THR A 158 3.97 -15.70 9.76
CA THR A 158 3.24 -15.90 11.03
C THR A 158 2.31 -14.75 11.40
N ASP A 159 2.72 -13.51 11.09
CA ASP A 159 1.95 -12.30 11.37
C ASP A 159 0.70 -12.13 10.49
N LEU A 160 0.63 -12.85 9.36
CA LEU A 160 -0.50 -12.87 8.44
C LEU A 160 -1.33 -14.16 8.53
N VAL A 161 -0.94 -15.12 9.38
CA VAL A 161 -1.65 -16.41 9.56
C VAL A 161 -3.08 -16.22 10.07
N GLY A 162 -3.37 -15.13 10.78
CA GLY A 162 -4.73 -14.77 11.21
C GLY A 162 -5.57 -14.03 10.16
N GLN A 163 -5.00 -13.66 9.01
CA GLN A 163 -5.73 -12.93 7.97
C GLN A 163 -6.30 -13.85 6.90
N LEU A 164 -7.50 -13.52 6.41
CA LEU A 164 -8.11 -14.21 5.28
C LEU A 164 -7.36 -13.84 3.99
N TYR A 165 -6.79 -14.84 3.33
CA TYR A 165 -6.15 -14.70 2.02
C TYR A 165 -6.97 -15.40 0.93
N LYS A 166 -6.68 -15.09 -0.33
CA LYS A 166 -7.21 -15.81 -1.49
C LYS A 166 -6.06 -16.50 -2.21
N GLU A 167 -6.29 -17.72 -2.66
CA GLU A 167 -5.26 -18.51 -3.34
C GLU A 167 -5.33 -18.35 -4.87
N PHE A 168 -4.18 -18.43 -5.54
CA PHE A 168 -4.09 -18.45 -6.99
C PHE A 168 -3.11 -19.53 -7.47
N ASP A 169 -3.17 -19.88 -8.76
CA ASP A 169 -2.19 -20.74 -9.43
C ASP A 169 -1.16 -19.91 -10.19
N PRO A 170 0.14 -19.97 -9.86
CA PRO A 170 1.16 -19.29 -10.66
C PRO A 170 1.25 -19.83 -12.10
N LEU A 171 0.78 -21.06 -12.37
CA LEU A 171 0.74 -21.65 -13.71
C LEU A 171 -0.53 -21.32 -14.48
N ASN A 172 -1.55 -20.77 -13.83
CA ASN A 172 -2.83 -20.40 -14.43
C ASN A 172 -3.36 -19.09 -13.81
N CYS A 173 -2.56 -18.03 -13.92
CA CYS A 173 -2.86 -16.72 -13.35
C CYS A 173 -4.12 -16.10 -13.98
N ASP A 174 -4.30 -16.25 -15.28
CA ASP A 174 -5.35 -15.58 -16.06
C ASP A 174 -6.77 -16.03 -15.66
N GLU A 175 -6.92 -17.25 -15.12
CA GLU A 175 -8.22 -17.75 -14.64
C GLU A 175 -8.36 -17.63 -13.12
N THR A 176 -7.30 -17.95 -12.38
CA THR A 176 -7.40 -18.09 -10.92
C THR A 176 -7.32 -16.76 -10.17
N ILE A 177 -6.53 -15.80 -10.67
CA ILE A 177 -6.43 -14.47 -10.06
C ILE A 177 -7.76 -13.70 -10.19
N PRO A 178 -8.43 -13.62 -11.37
CA PRO A 178 -9.72 -12.94 -11.45
C PRO A 178 -10.78 -13.54 -10.52
N SER A 179 -10.90 -14.87 -10.44
CA SER A 179 -11.85 -15.53 -9.55
C SER A 179 -11.61 -15.16 -8.08
N ALA A 180 -10.35 -15.23 -7.63
CA ALA A 180 -9.94 -14.86 -6.28
C ALA A 180 -10.19 -13.38 -5.97
N LEU A 181 -9.79 -12.48 -6.88
CA LEU A 181 -9.91 -11.04 -6.70
C LEU A 181 -11.36 -10.57 -6.72
N TRP A 182 -12.17 -11.00 -7.68
CA TRP A 182 -13.58 -10.59 -7.74
C TRP A 182 -14.34 -11.04 -6.50
N LYS A 183 -14.04 -12.23 -5.97
CA LYS A 183 -14.65 -12.68 -4.72
C LYS A 183 -14.26 -11.77 -3.56
N TRP A 184 -12.98 -11.42 -3.43
CA TRP A 184 -12.53 -10.50 -2.39
C TRP A 184 -13.14 -9.09 -2.56
N MET A 185 -13.21 -8.56 -3.78
CA MET A 185 -13.79 -7.26 -4.06
C MET A 185 -15.29 -7.23 -3.70
N GLU A 186 -16.02 -8.31 -3.99
CA GLU A 186 -17.42 -8.49 -3.62
C GLU A 186 -17.57 -8.49 -2.09
N ASP A 187 -16.79 -9.32 -1.39
CA ASP A 187 -16.80 -9.41 0.08
C ASP A 187 -16.50 -8.06 0.75
N LYS A 188 -15.72 -7.19 0.09
CA LYS A 188 -15.36 -5.85 0.58
C LYS A 188 -16.29 -4.73 0.10
N GLY A 189 -17.28 -5.03 -0.75
CA GLY A 189 -18.20 -4.02 -1.30
C GLY A 189 -17.52 -2.97 -2.18
N ILE A 190 -16.42 -3.32 -2.84
CA ILE A 190 -15.68 -2.43 -3.75
C ILE A 190 -15.86 -2.81 -5.23
N MET A 191 -16.69 -3.81 -5.53
CA MET A 191 -17.06 -4.14 -6.90
C MET A 191 -17.85 -2.99 -7.54
N ILE A 192 -17.39 -2.55 -8.70
CA ILE A 192 -18.15 -1.64 -9.55
C ILE A 192 -18.86 -2.50 -10.61
N PRO A 193 -20.20 -2.40 -10.75
CA PRO A 193 -20.92 -3.17 -11.75
C PRO A 193 -20.32 -2.95 -13.13
N ARG A 194 -20.13 -4.02 -13.89
CA ARG A 194 -19.68 -3.91 -15.27
C ARG A 194 -20.69 -3.09 -16.03
N ILE A 195 -20.24 -2.05 -16.73
CA ILE A 195 -21.06 -1.39 -17.74
C ILE A 195 -21.25 -2.44 -18.84
N GLN A 196 -22.41 -3.09 -18.86
CA GLN A 196 -22.83 -3.81 -20.06
C GLN A 196 -23.07 -2.74 -21.11
N ASN A 197 -22.15 -2.62 -22.06
CA ASN A 197 -22.43 -1.89 -23.28
C ASN A 197 -23.56 -2.64 -23.99
N ILE A 198 -24.79 -2.14 -23.82
CA ILE A 198 -25.92 -2.50 -24.65
C ILE A 198 -25.67 -1.80 -25.99
N PHE A 199 -25.05 -2.50 -26.93
CA PHE A 199 -25.06 -2.17 -28.36
C PHE A 199 -25.26 -3.46 -29.16
#